data_AF-G3ATV2-F1
#
_entry.id   AF-G3ATV2-F1
#
_cell.length_a   1.000
_cell.length_b   1.000
_cell.length_c   1.000
_cell.angle_alpha   90.00
_cell.angle_beta   90.00
_cell.angle_gamma   90.00
#
_symmetry.space_group_name_H-M   'P 1'
#
loop_
_entity.id
_entity.type
_entity.pdbx_description
1 polymer ?
#
loop_
_entity_poly.entity_id
_entity_poly.type
_entity_poly.pdbx_seq_one_letter_code
_entity_poly.pdbx_strand_id
1 'polypeptide(L)'
;MVCGAGKTGPVGFRYWRNPGPWGPGILVKGNKNTAQFLGWLSSLINAAFTFQGTELVGVSAGETANPRKSVPSAIRKVLFRILIFYVLCILFLGLLVPYNDDKLEGGGYTKTSPFIIAMNNSGTKILPDIFNAVILTTIISAANSNIYCGSRILYGLAQSGVAPKFFTITNKGGVPYYAVVFTSAFGALGYLAVSDEGNKAFDWLLNISACAGLIAWGWISFTHIRFMNILRSRNISRDSLPFKAKFMPWSAYYATVTIFIITFVQGFSVFWDFNAAGFFTGYVSLILFVALWIFFHVLFNGVGKSSWKWRNVFIPLDECDIDSGVREIEELEYEEEEPKNLWQKFWAAVA
;
A
#
# COMPACT_ATOMS: atom_id res chain seq x y z
N MET A 1 8.29 -25.16 14.89
CA MET A 1 6.87 -25.47 15.21
C MET A 1 6.27 -26.46 14.22
N VAL A 2 6.27 -26.18 12.91
CA VAL A 2 5.67 -27.05 11.88
C VAL A 2 6.21 -28.49 11.91
N CYS A 3 7.54 -28.66 12.06
CA CYS A 3 8.20 -29.97 12.11
C CYS A 3 8.14 -30.66 13.49
N GLY A 4 7.38 -30.13 14.46
CA GLY A 4 7.12 -30.82 15.73
C GLY A 4 7.89 -30.34 16.96
N ALA A 5 8.59 -29.21 16.86
CA ALA A 5 9.26 -28.59 18.01
C ALA A 5 8.32 -28.02 19.10
N GLY A 6 7.00 -28.17 18.96
CA GLY A 6 5.99 -27.67 19.91
C GLY A 6 5.21 -28.79 20.60
N LYS A 7 4.46 -28.46 21.64
CA LYS A 7 3.69 -29.43 22.45
C LYS A 7 2.68 -30.27 21.65
N THR A 8 2.21 -29.78 20.51
CA THR A 8 1.24 -30.45 19.63
C THR A 8 1.84 -31.52 18.71
N GLY A 9 3.15 -31.76 18.79
CA GLY A 9 3.88 -32.66 17.88
C GLY A 9 3.98 -32.11 16.45
N PRO A 10 4.45 -32.90 15.48
CA PRO A 10 4.60 -32.47 14.09
C PRO A 10 3.23 -32.13 13.50
N VAL A 11 3.07 -30.87 13.12
CA VAL A 11 1.83 -30.37 12.53
C VAL A 11 1.80 -30.70 11.03
N GLY A 12 2.88 -30.41 10.31
CA GLY A 12 2.94 -30.62 8.85
C GLY A 12 1.72 -30.00 8.16
N PHE A 13 1.01 -30.78 7.35
CA PHE A 13 -0.24 -30.39 6.67
C PHE A 13 -1.51 -30.80 7.41
N ARG A 14 -1.47 -31.04 8.72
CA ARG A 14 -2.62 -31.53 9.51
C ARG A 14 -3.87 -30.68 9.29
N TYR A 15 -3.75 -29.36 9.45
CA TYR A 15 -4.88 -28.43 9.30
C TYR A 15 -5.34 -28.22 7.86
N TRP A 16 -4.43 -28.40 6.90
CA TRP A 16 -4.76 -28.39 5.47
C TRP A 16 -5.50 -29.65 5.01
N ARG A 17 -5.40 -30.74 5.77
CA ARG A 17 -6.19 -31.96 5.53
C ARG A 17 -7.52 -31.91 6.26
N ASN A 18 -7.52 -31.46 7.53
CA ASN A 18 -8.71 -31.32 8.37
C ASN A 18 -8.55 -30.08 9.27
N PRO A 19 -9.37 -29.02 9.13
CA PRO A 19 -10.63 -28.90 8.39
C PRO A 19 -10.50 -28.64 6.87
N GLY A 20 -9.29 -28.45 6.35
CA GLY A 20 -9.05 -28.13 4.93
C GLY A 20 -8.54 -26.69 4.73
N PRO A 21 -8.06 -26.33 3.53
CA PRO A 21 -7.47 -25.02 3.27
C PRO A 21 -8.49 -23.90 3.05
N TRP A 22 -9.77 -24.24 2.85
CA TRP A 22 -10.83 -23.28 2.54
C TRP A 22 -11.89 -23.25 3.64
N GLY A 23 -12.26 -22.04 4.06
CA GLY A 23 -13.41 -21.82 4.93
C GLY A 23 -14.76 -22.09 4.25
N PRO A 24 -15.87 -21.99 5.01
CA PRO A 24 -17.23 -22.12 4.47
C PRO A 24 -17.59 -21.00 3.48
N GLY A 25 -16.82 -19.92 3.43
CA GLY A 25 -17.09 -18.74 2.61
C GLY A 25 -17.94 -17.71 3.33
N ILE A 26 -18.36 -16.65 2.63
CA ILE A 26 -19.13 -15.53 3.19
C ILE A 26 -20.41 -15.25 2.38
N LEU A 27 -21.37 -14.56 3.03
CA LEU A 27 -22.60 -13.95 2.47
C LEU A 27 -23.66 -14.90 1.88
N VAL A 28 -23.28 -16.00 1.25
CA VAL A 28 -24.22 -16.92 0.57
C VAL A 28 -24.42 -18.19 1.38
N LYS A 29 -25.67 -18.45 1.79
CA LYS A 29 -26.07 -19.74 2.39
C LYS A 29 -26.64 -20.63 1.29
N GLY A 30 -26.13 -21.86 1.15
CA GLY A 30 -26.65 -22.87 0.21
C GLY A 30 -25.78 -23.18 -1.02
N ASN A 31 -24.94 -22.24 -1.48
CA ASN A 31 -23.95 -22.51 -2.54
C ASN A 31 -22.53 -22.28 -2.04
N LYS A 32 -21.85 -23.37 -1.69
CA LYS A 32 -20.49 -23.36 -1.14
C LYS A 32 -19.48 -22.71 -2.09
N ASN A 33 -19.57 -22.97 -3.38
CA ASN A 33 -18.59 -22.45 -4.36
C ASN A 33 -18.67 -20.93 -4.46
N THR A 34 -19.89 -20.37 -4.48
CA THR A 34 -20.09 -18.92 -4.50
C THR A 34 -19.63 -18.28 -3.20
N ALA A 35 -19.99 -18.86 -2.05
CA ALA A 35 -19.56 -18.34 -0.75
C ALA A 35 -18.03 -18.32 -0.63
N GLN A 36 -17.36 -19.37 -1.09
CA GLN A 36 -15.89 -19.46 -1.09
C GLN A 36 -15.25 -18.46 -2.05
N PHE A 37 -15.82 -18.24 -3.23
CA PHE A 37 -15.36 -17.21 -4.16
C PHE A 37 -15.47 -15.80 -3.56
N LEU A 38 -16.58 -15.47 -2.90
CA LEU A 38 -16.74 -14.17 -2.23
C LEU A 38 -15.76 -14.02 -1.05
N GLY A 39 -15.47 -15.10 -0.33
CA GLY A 39 -14.45 -15.12 0.73
C GLY A 39 -13.06 -14.86 0.16
N TRP A 40 -12.71 -15.53 -0.94
CA TRP A 40 -11.48 -15.29 -1.69
C TRP A 40 -11.37 -13.83 -2.15
N LEU A 41 -12.44 -13.28 -2.73
CA LEU A 41 -12.48 -11.89 -3.20
C LEU A 41 -12.28 -10.90 -2.05
N SER A 42 -12.92 -11.10 -0.90
CA SER A 42 -12.71 -10.29 0.31
C SER A 42 -11.27 -10.41 0.82
N SER A 43 -10.68 -11.61 0.80
CA SER A 43 -9.28 -11.80 1.17
C SER A 43 -8.30 -11.14 0.19
N LEU A 44 -8.64 -11.10 -1.10
CA LEU A 44 -7.86 -10.43 -2.15
C LEU A 44 -7.84 -8.91 -1.94
N ILE A 45 -9.00 -8.32 -1.64
CA ILE A 45 -9.13 -6.90 -1.32
C ILE A 45 -8.28 -6.54 -0.09
N ASN A 46 -8.41 -7.32 1.00
CA ASN A 46 -7.59 -7.12 2.20
C ASN A 46 -6.09 -7.28 1.93
N ALA A 47 -5.70 -8.30 1.15
CA ALA A 47 -4.31 -8.51 0.77
C ALA A 47 -3.76 -7.32 -0.04
N ALA A 48 -4.55 -6.76 -0.95
CA ALA A 48 -4.14 -5.58 -1.72
C ALA A 48 -3.78 -4.39 -0.80
N PHE A 49 -4.55 -4.15 0.27
CA PHE A 49 -4.23 -3.11 1.26
C PHE A 49 -2.93 -3.37 2.01
N THR A 50 -2.61 -4.63 2.32
CA THR A 50 -1.35 -4.97 3.01
C THR A 50 -0.10 -4.67 2.20
N PHE A 51 -0.23 -4.49 0.88
CA PHE A 51 0.88 -4.12 0.00
C PHE A 51 1.07 -2.60 -0.15
N GLN A 52 0.23 -1.79 0.49
CA GLN A 52 0.38 -0.33 0.46
C GLN A 52 1.73 0.11 1.03
N GLY A 53 2.31 1.17 0.48
CA GLY A 53 3.62 1.69 0.90
C GLY A 53 4.78 1.35 -0.04
N THR A 54 4.54 0.59 -1.12
CA THR A 54 5.58 0.36 -2.15
C THR A 54 5.90 1.64 -2.93
N GLU A 55 4.95 2.57 -3.00
CA GLU A 55 5.09 3.92 -3.55
C GLU A 55 6.12 4.77 -2.80
N LEU A 56 6.44 4.43 -1.55
CA LEU A 56 7.46 5.12 -0.75
C LEU A 56 8.82 5.10 -1.46
N VAL A 57 9.15 4.03 -2.17
CA VAL A 57 10.40 3.94 -2.96
C VAL A 57 10.47 5.05 -4.02
N GLY A 58 9.33 5.39 -4.61
CA GLY A 58 9.21 6.50 -5.56
C GLY A 58 9.34 7.86 -4.88
N VAL A 59 8.71 8.05 -3.72
CA VAL A 59 8.82 9.30 -2.95
C VAL A 59 10.25 9.53 -2.46
N SER A 60 10.92 8.48 -1.97
CA SER A 60 12.31 8.55 -1.51
C SER A 60 13.32 8.68 -2.64
N ALA A 61 12.93 8.44 -3.89
CA ALA A 61 13.85 8.51 -5.03
C ALA A 61 14.46 9.91 -5.19
N GLY A 62 13.68 10.97 -4.90
CA GLY A 62 14.16 12.36 -4.99
C GLY A 62 15.18 12.76 -3.92
N GLU A 63 15.28 12.00 -2.82
CA GLU A 63 16.25 12.24 -1.74
C GLU A 63 17.38 11.18 -1.73
N THR A 64 17.34 10.22 -2.65
CA THR A 64 18.34 9.16 -2.75
C THR A 64 19.60 9.70 -3.40
N ALA A 65 20.77 9.37 -2.86
CA ALA A 65 22.06 9.71 -3.46
C ALA A 65 22.11 9.27 -4.93
N ASN A 66 22.20 7.98 -5.25
CA ASN A 66 22.18 7.53 -6.66
C ASN A 66 20.82 6.89 -7.05
N PRO A 67 19.81 7.66 -7.49
CA PRO A 67 18.49 7.11 -7.80
C PRO A 67 18.51 6.16 -9.00
N ARG A 68 19.42 6.36 -9.98
CA ARG A 68 19.51 5.56 -11.20
C ARG A 68 19.87 4.10 -10.92
N LYS A 69 20.66 3.83 -9.88
CA LYS A 69 21.03 2.46 -9.48
C LYS A 69 20.23 1.96 -8.28
N SER A 70 20.04 2.80 -7.27
CA SER A 70 19.40 2.41 -6.01
C SER A 70 17.92 2.12 -6.17
N VAL A 71 17.18 2.92 -6.96
CA VAL A 71 15.73 2.72 -7.15
C VAL A 71 15.45 1.40 -7.91
N PRO A 72 16.08 1.11 -9.06
CA PRO A 72 15.89 -0.19 -9.74
C PRO A 72 16.32 -1.40 -8.91
N SER A 73 17.34 -1.25 -8.07
CA SER A 73 17.79 -2.29 -7.16
C SER A 73 16.73 -2.55 -6.08
N ALA A 74 16.25 -1.50 -5.42
CA ALA A 74 15.22 -1.56 -4.40
C ALA A 74 13.92 -2.19 -4.93
N ILE A 75 13.44 -1.78 -6.11
CA ILE A 75 12.22 -2.33 -6.72
C ILE A 75 12.33 -3.85 -6.90
N ARG A 76 13.46 -4.34 -7.45
CA ARG A 76 13.67 -5.79 -7.67
C ARG A 76 13.70 -6.56 -6.36
N LYS A 77 14.32 -6.00 -5.32
CA LYS A 77 14.42 -6.62 -4.00
C LYS A 77 13.08 -6.66 -3.28
N VAL A 78 12.28 -5.59 -3.36
CA VAL A 78 10.95 -5.53 -2.76
C VAL A 78 10.04 -6.63 -3.31
N LEU A 79 10.04 -6.87 -4.63
CA LEU A 79 9.25 -7.94 -5.24
C LEU A 79 9.65 -9.33 -4.74
N PHE A 80 10.95 -9.61 -4.68
CA PHE A 80 11.47 -10.88 -4.17
C PHE A 80 11.15 -11.06 -2.68
N ARG A 81 11.30 -10.00 -1.89
CA ARG A 81 11.00 -9.99 -0.46
C ARG A 81 9.53 -10.27 -0.19
N ILE A 82 8.63 -9.68 -0.97
CA ILE A 82 7.19 -9.96 -0.90
C ILE A 82 6.91 -11.43 -1.22
N LEU A 83 7.41 -11.94 -2.34
CA LEU A 83 7.16 -13.33 -2.76
C LEU A 83 7.65 -14.34 -1.74
N ILE A 84 8.86 -14.17 -1.22
CA ILE A 84 9.43 -15.14 -0.28
C ILE A 84 8.86 -14.95 1.11
N PHE A 85 9.03 -13.78 1.72
CA PHE A 85 8.68 -13.63 3.13
C PHE A 85 7.18 -13.64 3.36
N TYR A 86 6.38 -12.99 2.49
CA TYR A 86 4.94 -12.88 2.78
C TYR A 86 4.23 -14.21 2.48
N VAL A 87 4.50 -14.80 1.31
CA VAL A 87 3.84 -16.07 0.93
C VAL A 87 4.30 -17.22 1.83
N LEU A 88 5.60 -17.33 2.14
CA LEU A 88 6.07 -18.39 3.04
C LEU A 88 5.58 -18.19 4.47
N CYS A 89 5.57 -16.97 5.00
CA CYS A 89 5.04 -16.73 6.34
C CYS A 89 3.55 -17.08 6.43
N ILE A 90 2.73 -16.68 5.43
CA ILE A 90 1.31 -17.02 5.39
C ILE A 90 1.11 -18.53 5.21
N LEU A 91 1.92 -19.19 4.38
CA LEU A 91 1.89 -20.64 4.23
C LEU A 91 2.16 -21.34 5.56
N PHE A 92 3.23 -20.98 6.26
CA PHE A 92 3.56 -21.57 7.55
C PHE A 92 2.51 -21.26 8.62
N LEU A 93 1.92 -20.06 8.60
CA LEU A 93 0.80 -19.74 9.48
C LEU A 93 -0.43 -20.61 9.21
N GLY A 94 -0.83 -20.76 7.95
CA GLY A 94 -1.93 -21.63 7.57
C GLY A 94 -1.68 -23.11 7.90
N LEU A 95 -0.42 -23.53 7.99
CA LEU A 95 -0.06 -24.87 8.48
C LEU A 95 -0.14 -24.99 10.00
N LEU A 96 -0.01 -23.89 10.75
CA LEU A 96 0.07 -23.88 12.21
C LEU A 96 -1.25 -23.58 12.91
N VAL A 97 -2.16 -22.84 12.26
CA VAL A 97 -3.45 -22.45 12.82
C VAL A 97 -4.55 -22.82 11.82
N PRO A 98 -5.55 -23.62 12.22
CA PRO A 98 -6.67 -23.93 11.35
C PRO A 98 -7.57 -22.70 11.19
N TYR A 99 -8.23 -22.56 10.04
CA TYR A 99 -9.08 -21.39 9.76
C TYR A 99 -10.29 -21.27 10.70
N ASN A 100 -10.69 -22.36 11.36
CA ASN A 100 -11.84 -22.44 12.26
C ASN A 100 -11.42 -22.42 13.75
N ASP A 101 -10.24 -21.93 14.08
CA ASP A 101 -9.82 -21.75 15.47
C ASP A 101 -10.63 -20.60 16.09
N ASP A 102 -11.36 -20.86 17.16
CA ASP A 102 -12.19 -19.86 17.86
C ASP A 102 -11.37 -18.63 18.30
N LYS A 103 -10.05 -18.78 18.50
CA LYS A 103 -9.16 -17.66 18.86
C LYS A 103 -8.96 -16.66 17.73
N LEU A 104 -9.32 -17.01 16.49
CA LEU A 104 -9.33 -16.11 15.34
C LEU A 104 -10.55 -15.18 15.35
N GLU A 105 -11.55 -15.46 16.18
CA GLU A 105 -12.77 -14.65 16.31
C GLU A 105 -12.84 -13.99 17.71
N GLY A 106 -13.14 -12.68 17.77
CA GLY A 106 -13.57 -12.04 19.02
C GLY A 106 -12.51 -11.49 20.00
N GLY A 107 -11.38 -10.95 19.53
CA GLY A 107 -10.39 -10.29 20.40
C GLY A 107 -9.74 -9.04 19.81
N GLY A 108 -9.13 -8.21 20.65
CA GLY A 108 -8.33 -7.06 20.20
C GLY A 108 -7.17 -7.48 19.28
N TYR A 109 -6.74 -6.57 18.39
CA TYR A 109 -5.80 -6.81 17.29
C TYR A 109 -4.57 -7.69 17.62
N THR A 110 -4.00 -7.58 18.82
CA THR A 110 -2.85 -8.37 19.28
C THR A 110 -3.21 -9.76 19.81
N LYS A 111 -4.39 -9.97 20.41
CA LYS A 111 -4.79 -11.27 20.97
C LYS A 111 -5.28 -12.25 19.90
N THR A 112 -5.78 -11.72 18.79
CA THR A 112 -6.32 -12.51 17.66
C THR A 112 -5.28 -12.77 16.57
N SER A 113 -4.04 -12.28 16.73
CA SER A 113 -2.97 -12.47 15.75
C SER A 113 -2.65 -13.96 15.55
N PRO A 114 -2.74 -14.51 14.32
CA PRO A 114 -2.42 -15.91 14.04
C PRO A 114 -1.00 -16.31 14.44
N PHE A 115 -0.04 -15.37 14.39
CA PHE A 115 1.32 -15.61 14.86
C PHE A 115 1.38 -15.89 16.36
N ILE A 116 0.64 -15.11 17.16
CA ILE A 116 0.60 -15.27 18.61
C ILE A 116 -0.18 -16.52 18.98
N ILE A 117 -1.28 -16.82 18.27
CA ILE A 117 -2.04 -18.07 18.43
C ILE A 117 -1.14 -19.29 18.16
N ALA A 118 -0.37 -19.27 17.06
CA ALA A 118 0.59 -20.35 16.74
C ALA A 118 1.65 -20.54 17.84
N MET A 119 2.21 -19.44 18.35
CA MET A 119 3.20 -19.47 19.44
C MET A 119 2.61 -20.02 20.74
N ASN A 120 1.40 -19.59 21.10
CA ASN A 120 0.68 -20.08 22.28
C ASN A 120 0.34 -21.56 22.15
N ASN A 121 -0.17 -21.99 20.99
CA ASN A 121 -0.49 -23.40 20.71
C ASN A 121 0.78 -24.28 20.75
N SER A 122 1.94 -23.74 20.38
CA SER A 122 3.22 -24.46 20.47
C SER A 122 3.73 -24.64 21.91
N GLY A 123 3.24 -23.83 22.86
CA GLY A 123 3.56 -23.90 24.28
C GLY A 123 4.84 -23.15 24.71
N THR A 124 5.41 -22.32 23.83
CA THR A 124 6.59 -21.48 24.15
C THR A 124 6.17 -20.25 24.95
N LYS A 125 6.51 -20.19 26.25
CA LYS A 125 6.04 -19.15 27.17
C LYS A 125 6.54 -17.73 26.87
N ILE A 126 7.80 -17.58 26.46
CA ILE A 126 8.45 -16.26 26.30
C ILE A 126 8.28 -15.68 24.88
N LEU A 127 8.07 -16.55 23.89
CA LEU A 127 8.07 -16.15 22.48
C LEU A 127 6.95 -15.16 22.11
N PRO A 128 5.71 -15.26 22.64
CA PRO A 128 4.67 -14.26 22.41
C PRO A 128 5.07 -12.85 22.84
N ASP A 129 5.75 -12.70 23.98
CA ASP A 129 6.15 -11.40 24.51
C ASP A 129 7.25 -10.75 23.65
N ILE A 130 8.23 -11.56 23.22
CA ILE A 130 9.25 -11.11 22.26
C ILE A 130 8.58 -10.67 20.96
N PHE A 131 7.62 -11.44 20.46
CA PHE A 131 6.92 -11.13 19.22
C PHE A 131 6.08 -9.84 19.34
N ASN A 132 5.41 -9.63 20.48
CA ASN A 132 4.70 -8.39 20.79
C ASN A 132 5.66 -7.18 20.80
N ALA A 133 6.84 -7.31 21.42
CA ALA A 133 7.85 -6.25 21.42
C ALA A 133 8.36 -5.93 20.00
N VAL A 134 8.54 -6.96 19.15
CA VAL A 134 8.89 -6.79 17.74
C VAL A 134 7.76 -6.07 16.99
N ILE A 135 6.50 -6.50 17.16
CA ILE A 135 5.32 -5.84 16.54
C ILE A 135 5.28 -4.36 16.93
N LEU A 136 5.48 -4.04 18.20
CA LEU A 136 5.47 -2.65 18.66
C LEU A 136 6.56 -1.83 17.95
N THR A 137 7.77 -2.38 17.86
CA THR A 137 8.90 -1.72 17.19
C THR A 137 8.63 -1.54 15.69
N THR A 138 8.05 -2.53 15.02
CA THR A 138 7.73 -2.44 13.58
C THR A 138 6.60 -1.44 13.31
N ILE A 139 5.58 -1.37 14.16
CA ILE A 139 4.50 -0.38 14.04
C ILE A 139 5.04 1.04 14.19
N ILE A 140 5.91 1.30 15.18
CA ILE A 140 6.53 2.63 15.38
C ILE A 140 7.37 3.02 14.15
N SER A 141 8.15 2.07 13.61
CA SER A 141 8.94 2.29 12.40
C SER A 141 8.08 2.60 11.16
N ALA A 142 6.97 1.86 10.99
CA ALA A 142 6.02 2.08 9.91
C ALA A 142 5.31 3.45 10.05
N ALA A 143 4.94 3.83 11.28
CA ALA A 143 4.34 5.13 11.56
C ALA A 143 5.29 6.30 11.20
N ASN A 144 6.57 6.20 11.56
CA ASN A 144 7.58 7.19 11.17
C ASN A 144 7.73 7.29 9.64
N SER A 145 7.71 6.14 8.95
CA SER A 145 7.80 6.09 7.48
C SER A 145 6.59 6.75 6.80
N ASN A 146 5.40 6.58 7.37
CA ASN A 146 4.16 7.21 6.88
C ASN A 146 4.16 8.73 7.11
N ILE A 147 4.66 9.21 8.25
CA ILE A 147 4.82 10.66 8.51
C ILE A 147 5.81 11.27 7.51
N TYR A 148 6.94 10.59 7.28
CA TYR A 148 7.91 10.97 6.26
C TYR A 148 7.24 11.06 4.89
N CYS A 149 6.57 9.99 4.43
CA CYS A 149 5.90 9.95 3.14
C CYS A 149 4.86 11.08 2.98
N GLY A 150 3.95 11.23 3.94
CA GLY A 150 2.91 12.25 3.91
C GLY A 150 3.47 13.67 3.85
N SER A 151 4.53 13.95 4.61
CA SER A 151 5.18 15.27 4.57
C SER A 151 5.77 15.61 3.21
N ARG A 152 6.35 14.62 2.49
CA ARG A 152 6.96 14.82 1.15
C ARG A 152 5.91 14.96 0.06
N ILE A 153 4.83 14.18 0.15
CA ILE A 153 3.69 14.33 -0.76
C ILE A 153 3.11 15.74 -0.63
N LEU A 154 2.89 16.21 0.60
CA LEU A 154 2.33 17.55 0.84
C LEU A 154 3.29 18.68 0.41
N TYR A 155 4.59 18.50 0.64
CA TYR A 155 5.62 19.40 0.13
C TYR A 155 5.61 19.48 -1.40
N GLY A 156 5.58 18.33 -2.09
CA GLY A 156 5.50 18.26 -3.55
C GLY A 156 4.23 18.91 -4.11
N LEU A 157 3.08 18.67 -3.48
CA LEU A 157 1.82 19.34 -3.84
C LEU A 157 1.92 20.86 -3.69
N ALA A 158 2.62 21.36 -2.67
CA ALA A 158 2.80 22.78 -2.45
C ALA A 158 3.77 23.41 -3.47
N GLN A 159 4.82 22.68 -3.88
CA GLN A 159 5.70 23.10 -4.98
C GLN A 159 4.96 23.17 -6.32
N SER A 160 4.05 22.23 -6.59
CA SER A 160 3.20 22.26 -7.78
C SER A 160 2.07 23.29 -7.71
N GLY A 161 1.95 24.08 -6.63
CA GLY A 161 0.91 25.09 -6.46
C GLY A 161 -0.48 24.54 -6.14
N VAL A 162 -0.59 23.24 -5.82
CA VAL A 162 -1.85 22.55 -5.51
C VAL A 162 -2.16 22.57 -4.01
N ALA A 163 -1.16 22.80 -3.16
CA ALA A 163 -1.30 22.99 -1.72
C ALA A 163 -0.77 24.37 -1.27
N PRO A 164 -1.15 24.85 -0.07
CA PRO A 164 -0.67 26.12 0.45
C PRO A 164 0.86 26.23 0.51
N LYS A 165 1.39 27.39 0.08
CA LYS A 165 2.83 27.63 -0.02
C LYS A 165 3.61 27.47 1.29
N PHE A 166 2.96 27.63 2.45
CA PHE A 166 3.67 27.45 3.74
C PHE A 166 4.18 26.02 3.95
N PHE A 167 3.62 25.02 3.24
CA PHE A 167 4.14 23.65 3.28
C PHE A 167 5.48 23.47 2.55
N THR A 168 5.93 24.44 1.75
CA THR A 168 7.26 24.40 1.12
C THR A 168 8.38 24.89 2.06
N ILE A 169 8.05 25.36 3.26
CA ILE A 169 9.05 25.89 4.20
C ILE A 169 9.78 24.71 4.85
N THR A 170 11.10 24.65 4.64
CA THR A 170 11.99 23.62 5.18
C THR A 170 12.89 24.15 6.29
N ASN A 171 13.37 23.25 7.16
CA ASN A 171 14.42 23.56 8.12
C ASN A 171 15.81 23.53 7.45
N LYS A 172 16.87 23.83 8.23
CA LYS A 172 18.27 23.80 7.74
C LYS A 172 18.71 22.44 7.16
N GLY A 173 18.03 21.35 7.53
CA GLY A 173 18.28 19.99 7.03
C GLY A 173 17.35 19.57 5.90
N GLY A 174 16.60 20.49 5.28
CA GLY A 174 15.70 20.19 4.15
C GLY A 174 14.37 19.55 4.55
N VAL A 175 14.05 19.44 5.84
CA VAL A 175 12.81 18.80 6.30
C VAL A 175 11.65 19.80 6.31
N PRO A 176 10.52 19.52 5.62
CA PRO A 176 9.34 20.40 5.60
C PRO A 176 8.53 20.28 6.90
N TYR A 177 8.95 21.01 7.94
CA TYR A 177 8.45 20.80 9.30
C TYR A 177 6.95 21.10 9.47
N TYR A 178 6.38 22.08 8.77
CA TYR A 178 4.92 22.31 8.79
C TYR A 178 4.15 21.11 8.23
N ALA A 179 4.65 20.48 7.16
CA ALA A 179 4.04 19.31 6.58
C ALA A 179 4.15 18.09 7.52
N VAL A 180 5.26 17.97 8.24
CA VAL A 180 5.45 16.94 9.28
C VAL A 180 4.47 17.12 10.42
N VAL A 181 4.35 18.34 10.97
CA VAL A 181 3.41 18.63 12.08
C VAL A 181 1.97 18.38 11.65
N PHE A 182 1.59 18.84 10.46
CA PHE A 182 0.24 18.62 9.91
C PHE A 182 -0.07 17.12 9.76
N THR A 183 0.85 16.35 9.16
CA THR A 183 0.66 14.90 8.99
C THR A 183 0.60 14.18 10.35
N SER A 184 1.44 14.60 11.30
CA SER A 184 1.47 14.02 12.65
C SER A 184 0.20 14.32 13.45
N ALA A 185 -0.46 15.46 13.21
CA ALA A 185 -1.71 15.82 13.89
C ALA A 185 -2.83 14.82 13.59
N PHE A 186 -2.87 14.23 12.39
CA PHE A 186 -3.83 13.15 12.08
C PHE A 186 -3.58 11.88 12.90
N GLY A 187 -2.35 11.65 13.36
CA GLY A 187 -2.04 10.56 14.28
C GLY A 187 -2.82 10.64 15.60
N ALA A 188 -3.19 11.85 16.05
CA ALA A 188 -4.02 12.02 17.24
C ALA A 188 -5.44 11.43 17.08
N LEU A 189 -5.92 11.25 15.84
CA LEU A 189 -7.19 10.56 15.59
C LEU A 189 -7.14 9.08 16.00
N GLY A 190 -5.95 8.50 16.20
CA GLY A 190 -5.80 7.17 16.79
C GLY A 190 -6.40 7.05 18.20
N TYR A 191 -6.54 8.15 18.95
CA TYR A 191 -7.21 8.15 20.26
C TYR A 191 -8.71 7.82 20.17
N LEU A 192 -9.32 7.87 18.99
CA LEU A 192 -10.69 7.41 18.78
C LEU A 192 -10.84 5.91 19.11
N ALA A 193 -9.78 5.11 18.94
CA ALA A 193 -9.81 3.68 19.22
C ALA A 193 -9.91 3.32 20.72
N VAL A 194 -9.90 4.33 21.62
CA VAL A 194 -9.99 4.13 23.08
C VAL A 194 -11.42 3.85 23.54
N SER A 195 -12.45 4.28 22.80
CA SER A 195 -13.86 4.01 23.11
C SER A 195 -14.50 3.07 22.09
N ASP A 196 -15.49 2.28 22.52
CA ASP A 196 -16.18 1.33 21.63
C ASP A 196 -16.92 2.03 20.48
N GLU A 197 -17.50 3.21 20.73
CA GLU A 197 -18.10 4.04 19.68
C GLU A 197 -17.05 4.67 18.77
N GLY A 198 -15.91 5.09 19.33
CA GLY A 198 -14.81 5.68 18.58
C GLY A 198 -14.08 4.64 17.70
N ASN A 199 -14.09 3.36 18.07
CA ASN A 199 -13.61 2.27 17.21
C ASN A 199 -14.36 2.21 15.88
N LYS A 200 -15.69 2.46 15.86
CA LYS A 200 -16.45 2.52 14.60
C LYS A 200 -15.98 3.66 13.69
N ALA A 201 -15.73 4.84 14.26
CA ALA A 201 -15.21 5.97 13.50
C ALA A 201 -13.76 5.73 13.03
N PHE A 202 -12.96 5.06 13.84
CA PHE A 202 -11.61 4.64 13.48
C PHE A 202 -11.62 3.65 12.31
N ASP A 203 -12.53 2.67 12.31
CA ASP A 203 -12.71 1.74 11.19
C ASP A 203 -13.12 2.46 9.89
N TRP A 204 -13.91 3.53 9.99
CA TRP A 204 -14.21 4.37 8.82
C TRP A 204 -12.96 5.08 8.29
N LEU A 205 -12.13 5.64 9.17
CA LEU A 205 -10.86 6.26 8.78
C LEU A 205 -9.89 5.26 8.12
N LEU A 206 -9.81 4.03 8.64
CA LEU A 206 -9.02 2.96 8.04
C LEU A 206 -9.50 2.63 6.63
N ASN A 207 -10.81 2.47 6.43
CA ASN A 207 -11.39 2.20 5.12
C ASN A 207 -11.17 3.35 4.12
N ILE A 208 -11.24 4.60 4.58
CA ILE A 208 -10.93 5.79 3.77
C ILE A 208 -9.48 5.77 3.33
N SER A 209 -8.54 5.55 4.26
CA SER A 209 -7.11 5.50 3.96
C SER A 209 -6.74 4.37 2.99
N ALA A 210 -7.27 3.17 3.23
CA ALA A 210 -6.99 1.99 2.42
C ALA A 210 -7.47 2.16 0.96
N CYS A 211 -8.68 2.68 0.79
CA CYS A 211 -9.24 2.93 -0.53
C CYS A 211 -8.50 4.08 -1.24
N ALA A 212 -8.10 5.14 -0.53
CA ALA A 212 -7.30 6.22 -1.09
C ALA A 212 -5.95 5.71 -1.66
N GLY A 213 -5.33 4.73 -1.00
CA GLY A 213 -4.13 4.04 -1.50
C GLY A 213 -4.36 3.33 -2.84
N LEU A 214 -5.44 2.56 -2.96
CA LEU A 214 -5.79 1.90 -4.22
C LEU A 214 -6.05 2.91 -5.33
N ILE A 215 -6.81 3.97 -5.06
CA ILE A 215 -7.08 5.03 -6.03
C ILE A 215 -5.76 5.67 -6.49
N ALA A 216 -4.85 5.97 -5.55
CA ALA A 216 -3.54 6.51 -5.87
C ALA A 216 -2.74 5.59 -6.78
N TRP A 217 -2.71 4.28 -6.52
CA TRP A 217 -2.04 3.31 -7.40
C TRP A 217 -2.69 3.19 -8.79
N GLY A 218 -4.02 3.29 -8.86
CA GLY A 218 -4.75 3.35 -10.12
C GLY A 218 -4.31 4.56 -10.96
N TRP A 219 -4.21 5.74 -10.34
CA TRP A 219 -3.72 6.95 -11.00
C TRP A 219 -2.23 6.91 -11.33
N ILE A 220 -1.37 6.35 -10.47
CA ILE A 220 0.06 6.15 -10.77
C ILE A 220 0.23 5.25 -12.01
N SER A 221 -0.56 4.17 -12.10
CA SER A 221 -0.52 3.26 -13.24
C SER A 221 -1.03 3.95 -14.51
N PHE A 222 -2.11 4.74 -14.39
CA PHE A 222 -2.65 5.52 -15.50
C PHE A 222 -1.69 6.62 -15.98
N THR A 223 -1.06 7.38 -15.09
CA THR A 223 -0.07 8.41 -15.45
C THR A 223 1.16 7.77 -16.11
N HIS A 224 1.56 6.57 -15.68
CA HIS A 224 2.61 5.83 -16.36
C HIS A 224 2.21 5.45 -17.81
N ILE A 225 0.96 5.05 -18.07
CA ILE A 225 0.49 4.80 -19.46
C ILE A 225 0.63 6.07 -20.29
N ARG A 226 0.23 7.22 -19.73
CA ARG A 226 0.37 8.52 -20.40
C ARG A 226 1.82 8.89 -20.64
N PHE A 227 2.70 8.68 -19.68
CA PHE A 227 4.15 8.89 -19.82
C PHE A 227 4.72 8.06 -20.98
N MET A 228 4.33 6.79 -21.12
CA MET A 228 4.73 5.97 -22.27
C MET A 228 4.22 6.52 -23.61
N ASN A 229 3.03 7.11 -23.65
CA ASN A 229 2.49 7.75 -24.85
C ASN A 229 3.23 9.06 -25.18
N ILE A 230 3.66 9.82 -24.17
CA ILE A 230 4.48 11.05 -24.36
C ILE A 230 5.82 10.67 -24.99
N LEU A 231 6.53 9.68 -24.44
CA LEU A 231 7.81 9.22 -25.00
C LEU A 231 7.67 8.76 -26.47
N ARG A 232 6.59 8.03 -26.78
CA ARG A 232 6.28 7.63 -28.16
C ARG A 232 6.02 8.84 -29.06
N SER A 233 5.27 9.83 -28.60
CA SER A 233 4.98 11.05 -29.38
C SER A 233 6.24 11.87 -29.69
N ARG A 234 7.24 11.81 -28.80
CA ARG A 234 8.53 12.52 -28.93
C ARG A 234 9.65 11.65 -29.53
N ASN A 235 9.35 10.43 -30.00
CA ASN A 235 10.33 9.46 -30.51
C ASN A 235 11.49 9.14 -29.54
N ILE A 236 11.26 9.22 -28.23
CA ILE A 236 12.26 8.87 -27.22
C ILE A 236 12.19 7.36 -26.94
N SER A 237 13.31 6.66 -27.14
CA SER A 237 13.40 5.22 -26.84
C SER A 237 13.25 4.97 -25.34
N ARG A 238 12.52 3.92 -24.97
CA ARG A 238 12.41 3.47 -23.58
C ARG A 238 13.73 2.98 -22.99
N ASP A 239 14.72 2.71 -23.84
CA ASP A 239 16.03 2.26 -23.41
C ASP A 239 16.92 3.41 -22.91
N SER A 240 16.50 4.68 -23.09
CA SER A 240 17.15 5.81 -22.44
C SER A 240 16.82 5.90 -20.94
N LEU A 241 15.75 5.24 -20.49
CA LEU A 241 15.29 5.32 -19.11
C LEU A 241 16.19 4.49 -18.19
N PRO A 242 16.53 4.98 -16.98
CA PRO A 242 17.30 4.22 -15.99
C PRO A 242 16.63 2.91 -15.54
N PHE A 243 15.30 2.85 -15.66
CA PHE A 243 14.51 1.66 -15.34
C PHE A 243 13.48 1.37 -16.42
N LYS A 244 13.44 0.10 -16.85
CA LYS A 244 12.44 -0.41 -17.80
C LYS A 244 11.64 -1.54 -17.15
N ALA A 245 10.37 -1.27 -16.85
CA ALA A 245 9.46 -2.31 -16.40
C ALA A 245 9.22 -3.36 -17.51
N LYS A 246 9.24 -4.64 -17.11
CA LYS A 246 8.96 -5.78 -17.99
C LYS A 246 7.47 -5.81 -18.38
N PHE A 247 7.16 -6.38 -19.55
CA PHE A 247 5.80 -6.54 -20.09
C PHE A 247 5.00 -5.24 -20.33
N MET A 248 5.65 -4.09 -20.35
CA MET A 248 5.04 -2.81 -20.72
C MET A 248 4.71 -2.77 -22.22
N PRO A 249 3.56 -2.20 -22.64
CA PRO A 249 2.62 -1.44 -21.81
C PRO A 249 1.51 -2.29 -21.17
N TRP A 250 1.40 -3.58 -21.53
CA TRP A 250 0.32 -4.46 -21.07
C TRP A 250 0.22 -4.56 -19.54
N SER A 251 1.37 -4.59 -18.84
CA SER A 251 1.39 -4.60 -17.37
C SER A 251 0.75 -3.36 -16.74
N ALA A 252 0.92 -2.17 -17.33
CA ALA A 252 0.32 -0.94 -16.82
C ALA A 252 -1.20 -0.90 -17.06
N TYR A 253 -1.68 -1.37 -18.23
CA TYR A 253 -3.11 -1.52 -18.48
C TYR A 253 -3.76 -2.53 -17.53
N TYR A 254 -3.12 -3.68 -17.34
CA TYR A 254 -3.57 -4.70 -16.40
C TYR A 254 -3.67 -4.16 -14.97
N ALA A 255 -2.62 -3.48 -14.48
CA ALA A 255 -2.60 -2.89 -13.15
C ALA A 255 -3.71 -1.85 -12.97
N THR A 256 -3.84 -0.93 -13.94
CA THR A 256 -4.87 0.13 -13.92
C THR A 256 -6.27 -0.47 -13.85
N VAL A 257 -6.61 -1.37 -14.78
CA VAL A 257 -7.95 -2.00 -14.84
C VAL A 257 -8.24 -2.81 -13.57
N THR A 258 -7.28 -3.62 -13.12
CA THR A 258 -7.47 -4.48 -11.94
C THR A 258 -7.69 -3.66 -10.68
N ILE A 259 -6.88 -2.61 -10.47
CA ILE A 259 -7.00 -1.75 -9.29
C ILE A 259 -8.33 -1.01 -9.29
N PHE A 260 -8.76 -0.45 -10.42
CA PHE A 260 -10.07 0.19 -10.50
C PHE A 260 -11.21 -0.79 -10.21
N ILE A 261 -11.17 -2.01 -10.78
CA ILE A 261 -12.16 -3.06 -10.49
C ILE A 261 -12.19 -3.38 -8.99
N ILE A 262 -11.03 -3.64 -8.38
CA ILE A 262 -10.94 -3.94 -6.93
C ILE A 262 -11.51 -2.79 -6.10
N THR A 263 -11.22 -1.54 -6.49
CA THR A 263 -11.72 -0.36 -5.78
C THR A 263 -13.25 -0.26 -5.84
N PHE A 264 -13.87 -0.53 -6.99
CA PHE A 264 -15.34 -0.55 -7.10
C PHE A 264 -15.99 -1.74 -6.39
N VAL A 265 -15.29 -2.89 -6.37
CA VAL A 265 -15.80 -4.13 -5.77
C VAL A 265 -15.58 -4.17 -4.26
N GLN A 266 -14.67 -3.37 -3.68
CA GLN A 266 -14.34 -3.37 -2.24
C GLN A 266 -15.56 -3.43 -1.30
N GLY A 267 -16.62 -2.67 -1.59
CA GLY A 267 -17.84 -2.59 -0.77
C GLY A 267 -18.93 -3.62 -1.11
N PHE A 268 -18.62 -4.68 -1.87
CA PHE A 268 -19.64 -5.57 -2.45
C PHE A 268 -20.54 -6.27 -1.42
N SER A 269 -20.05 -6.48 -0.19
CA SER A 269 -20.81 -7.17 0.86
C SER A 269 -22.10 -6.46 1.24
N VAL A 270 -22.15 -5.14 1.09
CA VAL A 270 -23.32 -4.31 1.40
C VAL A 270 -24.52 -4.67 0.51
N PHE A 271 -24.30 -5.18 -0.70
CA PHE A 271 -25.41 -5.49 -1.61
C PHE A 271 -26.19 -6.75 -1.22
N TRP A 272 -25.72 -7.54 -0.25
CA TRP A 272 -26.45 -8.71 0.26
C TRP A 272 -27.48 -8.37 1.34
N ASP A 273 -27.17 -7.39 2.19
CA ASP A 273 -28.08 -6.84 3.19
C ASP A 273 -27.96 -5.32 3.17
N PHE A 274 -28.71 -4.71 2.24
CA PHE A 274 -28.54 -3.30 1.93
C PHE A 274 -28.97 -2.43 3.10
N ASN A 275 -28.01 -1.70 3.64
CA ASN A 275 -28.22 -0.69 4.65
C ASN A 275 -27.47 0.58 4.23
N ALA A 276 -28.11 1.74 4.38
CA ALA A 276 -27.55 3.02 3.94
C ALA A 276 -26.20 3.33 4.64
N ALA A 277 -26.10 3.12 5.95
CA ALA A 277 -24.86 3.29 6.69
C ALA A 277 -23.76 2.35 6.18
N GLY A 278 -24.07 1.08 5.88
CA GLY A 278 -23.14 0.12 5.30
C GLY A 278 -22.65 0.54 3.92
N PHE A 279 -23.55 1.05 3.07
CA PHE A 279 -23.19 1.58 1.75
C PHE A 279 -22.27 2.78 1.86
N PHE A 280 -22.60 3.74 2.72
CA PHE A 280 -21.71 4.86 2.98
C PHE A 280 -20.38 4.38 3.55
N THR A 281 -20.32 3.47 4.52
CA THR A 281 -19.05 2.96 5.05
C THR A 281 -18.20 2.26 3.97
N GLY A 282 -18.81 1.48 3.08
CA GLY A 282 -18.10 0.76 2.02
C GLY A 282 -17.64 1.64 0.85
N TYR A 283 -18.32 2.76 0.60
CA TYR A 283 -18.12 3.60 -0.59
C TYR A 283 -17.82 5.08 -0.31
N VAL A 284 -17.76 5.50 0.96
CA VAL A 284 -17.46 6.88 1.38
C VAL A 284 -16.16 7.37 0.75
N SER A 285 -15.15 6.50 0.62
CA SER A 285 -13.86 6.84 0.06
C SER A 285 -13.95 7.20 -1.43
N LEU A 286 -14.75 6.46 -2.21
CA LEU A 286 -14.99 6.77 -3.62
C LEU A 286 -15.79 8.07 -3.77
N ILE A 287 -16.84 8.24 -2.95
CA ILE A 287 -17.66 9.45 -2.94
C ILE A 287 -16.80 10.66 -2.59
N LEU A 288 -15.99 10.55 -1.54
CA LEU A 288 -15.08 11.59 -1.07
C LEU A 288 -14.02 11.91 -2.14
N PHE A 289 -13.45 10.90 -2.80
CA PHE A 289 -12.51 11.12 -3.89
C PHE A 289 -13.14 11.92 -5.02
N VAL A 290 -14.33 11.53 -5.49
CA VAL A 290 -15.04 12.26 -6.56
C VAL A 290 -15.39 13.68 -6.09
N ALA A 291 -15.88 13.86 -4.87
CA ALA A 291 -16.20 15.16 -4.32
C ALA A 291 -14.98 16.08 -4.23
N LEU A 292 -13.86 15.58 -3.69
CA LEU A 292 -12.59 16.32 -3.60
C LEU A 292 -12.02 16.61 -4.99
N TRP A 293 -12.08 15.66 -5.91
CA TRP A 293 -11.63 15.85 -7.28
C TRP A 293 -12.44 16.96 -7.98
N ILE A 294 -13.78 16.94 -7.87
CA ILE A 294 -14.63 18.00 -8.40
C ILE A 294 -14.31 19.33 -7.73
N PHE A 295 -14.17 19.35 -6.40
CA PHE A 295 -13.85 20.55 -5.63
C PHE A 295 -12.54 21.18 -6.11
N PHE A 296 -11.45 20.40 -6.19
CA PHE A 296 -10.17 20.91 -6.67
C PHE A 296 -10.21 21.28 -8.15
N HIS A 297 -10.91 20.52 -8.99
CA HIS A 297 -11.09 20.86 -10.39
C HIS A 297 -11.77 22.23 -10.56
N VAL A 298 -12.83 22.49 -9.80
CA VAL A 298 -13.54 23.76 -9.81
C VAL A 298 -12.71 24.89 -9.20
N LEU A 299 -11.95 24.63 -8.12
CA LEU A 299 -11.07 25.61 -7.49
C LEU A 299 -10.00 26.12 -8.46
N PHE A 300 -9.34 25.22 -9.21
CA PHE A 300 -8.24 25.58 -10.10
C PHE A 300 -8.68 26.00 -11.50
N ASN A 301 -9.74 25.39 -12.05
CA ASN A 301 -10.19 25.67 -13.42
C ASN A 301 -11.41 26.62 -13.48
N GLY A 302 -11.99 26.99 -12.35
CA GLY A 302 -13.17 27.86 -12.24
C GLY A 302 -14.52 27.12 -12.39
N VAL A 303 -15.61 27.89 -12.28
CA VAL A 303 -17.00 27.40 -12.38
C VAL A 303 -17.57 27.75 -13.76
N GLY A 304 -17.39 26.89 -14.77
CA GLY A 304 -17.99 27.13 -16.08
C GLY A 304 -17.81 26.00 -17.10
N LYS A 305 -18.54 26.06 -18.23
CA LYS A 305 -18.40 25.10 -19.34
C LYS A 305 -16.99 25.08 -19.94
N SER A 306 -16.25 26.18 -19.83
CA SER A 306 -14.85 26.23 -20.28
C SER A 306 -13.90 25.47 -19.35
N SER A 307 -14.26 25.26 -18.08
CA SER A 307 -13.45 24.53 -17.09
C SER A 307 -13.45 23.04 -17.37
N TRP A 308 -14.56 22.48 -17.86
CA TRP A 308 -14.74 21.06 -18.19
C TRP A 308 -14.28 20.66 -19.60
N LYS A 309 -13.52 21.51 -20.30
CA LYS A 309 -12.90 21.11 -21.58
C LYS A 309 -11.91 19.97 -21.33
N TRP A 310 -11.83 19.02 -22.26
CA TRP A 310 -10.91 17.87 -22.17
C TRP A 310 -9.46 18.28 -21.87
N ARG A 311 -9.00 19.43 -22.39
CA ARG A 311 -7.68 20.01 -22.11
C ARG A 311 -7.43 20.31 -20.63
N ASN A 312 -8.46 20.74 -19.91
CA ASN A 312 -8.35 21.13 -18.50
C ASN A 312 -8.55 19.94 -17.54
N VAL A 313 -9.11 18.84 -18.05
CA VAL A 313 -9.20 17.56 -17.34
C VAL A 313 -7.90 16.76 -17.54
N PHE A 314 -7.37 16.78 -18.76
CA PHE A 314 -6.12 16.15 -19.12
C PHE A 314 -5.27 17.09 -19.98
N ILE A 315 -4.11 17.48 -19.43
CA ILE A 315 -3.09 18.25 -20.15
C ILE A 315 -2.73 17.48 -21.43
N PRO A 316 -2.72 18.09 -22.62
CA PRO A 316 -2.30 17.44 -23.87
C PRO A 316 -0.92 16.78 -23.76
N LEU A 317 -0.69 15.69 -24.50
CA LEU A 317 0.55 14.90 -24.37
C LEU A 317 1.80 15.71 -24.76
N ASP A 318 1.65 16.62 -25.71
CA ASP A 318 2.69 17.54 -26.19
C ASP A 318 3.05 18.62 -25.17
N GLU A 319 2.08 19.11 -24.40
CA GLU A 319 2.25 20.14 -23.36
C GLU A 319 2.81 19.58 -22.03
N CYS A 320 2.85 18.26 -21.87
CA CYS A 320 3.35 17.64 -20.65
C CYS A 320 4.88 17.80 -20.53
N ASP A 321 5.33 18.43 -19.45
CA ASP A 321 6.76 18.57 -19.14
C ASP A 321 7.34 17.26 -18.60
N ILE A 322 8.35 16.74 -19.31
CA ILE A 322 9.13 15.57 -18.90
C ILE A 322 10.63 15.87 -18.87
N ASP A 323 11.03 17.12 -19.13
CA ASP A 323 12.43 17.51 -19.33
C ASP A 323 12.98 18.33 -18.16
N SER A 324 12.13 19.08 -17.45
CA SER A 324 12.53 19.87 -16.29
C SER A 324 13.11 19.00 -15.17
N GLY A 325 14.29 19.36 -14.67
CA GLY A 325 14.99 18.65 -13.58
C GLY A 325 15.72 17.38 -13.99
N VAL A 326 15.61 16.93 -15.25
CA VAL A 326 16.31 15.71 -15.73
C VAL A 326 17.83 15.94 -15.79
N ARG A 327 18.26 17.11 -16.27
CA ARG A 327 19.69 17.46 -16.41
C ARG A 327 20.44 17.47 -15.08
N GLU A 328 19.82 17.97 -14.02
CA GLU A 328 20.40 17.98 -12.67
C GLU A 328 20.69 16.56 -12.17
N ILE A 329 19.87 15.58 -12.54
CA ILE A 329 20.07 14.17 -12.19
C ILE A 329 21.12 13.49 -13.10
N GLU A 330 21.20 13.92 -14.36
CA GLU A 330 22.19 13.41 -15.33
C GLU A 330 23.62 13.88 -15.02
N GLU A 331 23.78 15.09 -14.49
CA GLU A 331 25.07 15.71 -14.14
C GLU A 331 25.64 15.25 -12.80
N LEU A 332 24.87 14.55 -11.96
CA LEU A 332 25.35 14.01 -10.71
C LEU A 332 26.23 12.77 -10.93
N GLU A 333 27.55 12.97 -10.90
CA GLU A 333 28.54 11.90 -10.82
C GLU A 333 28.54 11.30 -9.41
N TYR A 334 28.31 9.99 -9.30
CA TYR A 334 28.38 9.27 -8.04
C TYR A 334 29.62 8.37 -8.04
N GLU A 335 30.59 8.68 -7.17
CA GLU A 335 31.67 7.74 -6.83
C GLU A 335 31.09 6.56 -6.05
N GLU A 336 31.30 5.34 -6.54
CA GLU A 336 30.81 4.12 -5.89
C GLU A 336 31.88 3.51 -4.98
N GLU A 337 31.52 3.24 -3.73
CA GLU A 337 32.28 2.27 -2.93
C GLU A 337 31.85 0.85 -3.30
N GLU A 338 32.68 0.13 -4.05
CA GLU A 338 32.42 -1.30 -4.35
C GLU A 338 32.33 -2.13 -3.06
N PRO A 339 31.44 -3.14 -2.98
CA PRO A 339 31.33 -4.01 -1.82
C PRO A 339 32.60 -4.84 -1.66
N LYS A 340 33.42 -4.48 -0.67
CA LYS A 340 34.76 -5.02 -0.42
C LYS A 340 34.72 -6.46 0.11
N ASN A 341 33.67 -6.84 0.86
CA ASN A 341 33.60 -8.14 1.56
C ASN A 341 32.42 -9.03 1.14
N LEU A 342 32.55 -10.35 1.33
CA LEU A 342 31.48 -11.34 1.07
C LEU A 342 30.17 -11.02 1.81
N TRP A 343 30.27 -10.49 3.04
CA TRP A 343 29.12 -10.02 3.80
C TRP A 343 28.44 -8.81 3.17
N GLN A 344 29.22 -7.86 2.63
CA GLN A 344 28.69 -6.72 1.90
C GLN A 344 28.09 -7.15 0.55
N LYS A 345 28.65 -8.18 -0.11
CA LYS A 345 28.06 -8.76 -1.33
C LYS A 345 26.75 -9.50 -1.05
N PHE A 346 26.66 -10.23 0.07
CA PHE A 346 25.42 -10.85 0.52
C PHE A 346 24.37 -9.79 0.84
N TRP A 347 24.71 -8.78 1.64
CA TRP A 347 23.79 -7.69 1.93
C TRP A 347 23.44 -6.88 0.70
N ALA A 348 24.37 -6.57 -0.21
CA ALA A 348 24.02 -5.89 -1.47
C ALA A 348 23.09 -6.70 -2.38
N ALA A 349 23.14 -8.04 -2.30
CA ALA A 349 22.22 -8.93 -3.00
C ALA A 349 20.85 -9.03 -2.30
N VAL A 350 20.80 -8.91 -0.97
CA VAL A 350 19.61 -9.17 -0.15
C VAL A 350 18.87 -7.89 0.30
N ALA A 351 19.59 -6.81 0.57
CA ALA A 351 19.14 -5.46 0.96
C ALA A 351 19.61 -4.44 -0.07
#